data_AF-A0A970AVZ7-F1
#
_entry.id   AF-A0A970AVZ7-F1
#
_cell.length_a   1.000
_cell.length_b   1.000
_cell.length_c   1.000
_cell.angle_alpha   90.00
_cell.angle_beta   90.00
_cell.angle_gamma   90.00
#
_symmetry.space_group_name_H-M   'P 1'
#
loop_
_entity.id
_entity.type
_entity.pdbx_description
1 polymer ?
#
loop_
_entity_poly.entity_id
_entity_poly.type
_entity_poly.pdbx_seq_one_letter_code
_entity_poly.pdbx_strand_id
1 'polypeptide(L)'
;GICVGMQLFSEKGYEEQVTEGFGWIKGSVKKIKINNKDLKLPHMGWNEVNVVKKNDLFLDIKNLSHFYFVHSFAFEAKDENDVICTTDYEKPVVAGVLKKNIFGTQFHPEKSQTNGINLLSNFLNWNLL
;
A
#
# COMPACT_ATOMS: atom_id res chain seq x y z
N GLY A 1 7.30 -3.18 -4.83
CA GLY A 1 6.63 -4.40 -4.35
C GLY A 1 5.13 -4.21 -4.43
N ILE A 2 4.36 -5.21 -4.88
CA ILE A 2 2.90 -5.10 -5.07
C ILE A 2 2.18 -6.10 -4.16
N CYS A 3 1.19 -5.63 -3.40
CA CYS A 3 0.39 -6.41 -2.46
C CYS A 3 1.28 -7.19 -1.46
N VAL A 4 1.34 -8.52 -1.53
CA VAL A 4 2.26 -9.35 -0.73
C VAL A 4 3.71 -8.90 -0.91
N GLY A 5 4.09 -8.47 -2.11
CA GLY A 5 5.43 -7.93 -2.36
C GLY A 5 5.75 -6.65 -1.58
N MET A 6 4.75 -5.82 -1.24
CA MET A 6 4.93 -4.70 -0.31
C MET A 6 5.02 -5.21 1.14
N GLN A 7 4.18 -6.18 1.50
CA GLN A 7 4.12 -6.76 2.84
C GLN A 7 5.45 -7.43 3.25
N LEU A 8 6.15 -8.05 2.30
CA LEU A 8 7.49 -8.62 2.51
C LEU A 8 8.54 -7.57 2.92
N PHE A 9 8.31 -6.27 2.71
CA PHE A 9 9.25 -5.23 3.16
C PHE A 9 9.24 -5.03 4.68
N SER A 10 8.19 -5.50 5.37
CA SER A 10 8.05 -5.42 6.82
C SER A 10 9.05 -6.31 7.56
N GLU A 11 9.17 -6.14 8.87
CA GLU A 11 9.98 -7.03 9.71
C GLU A 11 9.26 -8.36 9.96
N LYS A 12 7.93 -8.34 10.10
CA LYS A 12 7.13 -9.52 10.46
C LYS A 12 5.75 -9.55 9.81
N GLY A 13 5.34 -10.71 9.33
CA GLY A 13 3.96 -11.05 8.97
C GLY A 13 3.27 -11.86 10.07
N TYR A 14 1.94 -11.73 10.15
CA TYR A 14 1.09 -12.44 11.12
C TYR A 14 -0.08 -13.19 10.44
N GLU A 15 0.05 -13.52 9.16
CA GLU A 15 -0.94 -14.32 8.43
C GLU A 15 -0.72 -15.80 8.73
N GLU A 16 -1.71 -16.42 9.39
CA GLU A 16 -1.71 -17.80 9.93
C GLU A 16 -0.64 -18.10 10.99
N GLN A 17 0.60 -17.66 10.78
CA GLN A 17 1.72 -17.80 11.69
C GLN A 17 2.60 -16.54 11.64
N VAL A 18 3.56 -16.44 12.56
CA VAL A 18 4.55 -15.36 12.53
C VAL A 18 5.63 -15.72 11.50
N THR A 19 5.82 -14.84 10.52
CA THR A 19 6.87 -14.98 9.49
C THR A 19 7.80 -13.79 9.50
N GLU A 20 9.06 -14.00 9.16
CA GLU A 20 10.04 -12.91 8.99
C GLU A 20 9.90 -12.32 7.57
N GLY A 21 9.93 -10.99 7.49
CA GLY A 21 10.08 -10.27 6.23
C GLY A 21 11.50 -9.74 6.05
N PHE A 22 11.72 -8.93 5.02
CA PHE A 22 13.05 -8.38 4.74
C PHE A 22 13.52 -7.32 5.73
N GLY A 23 12.60 -6.72 6.51
CA GLY A 23 12.93 -5.69 7.50
C GLY A 23 13.46 -4.39 6.89
N TRP A 24 13.22 -4.15 5.59
CA TRP A 24 13.67 -2.93 4.92
C TRP A 24 12.92 -1.69 5.41
N ILE A 25 11.65 -1.87 5.75
CA ILE A 25 10.77 -0.84 6.33
C ILE A 25 10.27 -1.37 7.68
N LYS A 26 10.49 -0.59 8.75
CA LYS A 26 10.14 -1.01 10.11
C LYS A 26 8.63 -1.09 10.26
N GLY A 27 8.14 -2.20 10.81
CA GLY A 27 6.71 -2.43 10.94
C GLY A 27 6.34 -3.89 10.76
N SER A 28 5.03 -4.14 10.75
CA SER A 28 4.48 -5.49 10.69
C SER A 28 3.20 -5.56 9.87
N VAL A 29 2.89 -6.73 9.33
CA VAL A 29 1.67 -6.96 8.56
C VAL A 29 0.67 -7.74 9.40
N LYS A 30 -0.48 -7.13 9.69
CA LYS A 30 -1.49 -7.68 10.60
C LYS A 30 -2.88 -7.70 9.98
N LYS A 31 -3.73 -8.61 10.46
CA LYS A 31 -5.12 -8.71 10.03
C LYS A 31 -5.85 -7.42 10.35
N ILE A 32 -6.58 -6.88 9.38
CA ILE A 32 -7.44 -5.72 9.59
C ILE A 32 -8.53 -6.13 10.58
N LYS A 33 -8.81 -5.28 11.55
CA LYS A 33 -9.90 -5.47 12.51
C LYS A 33 -11.09 -4.66 12.01
N ILE A 34 -12.22 -5.32 11.77
CA ILE A 34 -13.46 -4.70 11.33
C ILE A 34 -14.46 -4.79 12.48
N ASN A 35 -14.99 -3.65 12.93
CA ASN A 35 -16.11 -3.59 13.87
C ASN A 35 -17.38 -3.09 13.16
N ASN A 36 -17.24 -2.35 12.06
CA ASN A 36 -18.36 -1.93 11.24
C ASN A 36 -18.97 -3.13 10.49
N LYS A 37 -20.24 -3.42 10.75
CA LYS A 37 -20.98 -4.55 10.16
C LYS A 37 -21.18 -4.44 8.65
N ASP A 38 -21.04 -3.25 8.08
CA ASP A 38 -21.17 -2.99 6.65
C ASP A 38 -19.86 -3.28 5.88
N LEU A 39 -18.73 -3.42 6.59
CA LEU A 39 -17.43 -3.76 6.00
C LEU A 39 -17.16 -5.26 6.12
N LYS A 40 -16.39 -5.82 5.18
CA LYS A 40 -16.10 -7.26 5.07
C LYS A 40 -14.65 -7.50 4.68
N LEU A 41 -14.05 -8.56 5.21
CA LEU A 41 -12.74 -9.01 4.71
C LEU A 41 -12.91 -10.07 3.60
N PRO A 42 -12.04 -10.07 2.59
CA PRO A 42 -10.95 -9.09 2.36
C PRO A 42 -11.49 -7.68 1.99
N HIS A 43 -10.74 -6.63 2.33
CA HIS A 43 -10.90 -5.32 1.70
C HIS A 43 -10.69 -5.52 0.20
N MET A 44 -11.79 -5.51 -0.56
CA MET A 44 -11.81 -5.92 -1.95
C MET A 44 -12.65 -4.98 -2.78
N GLY A 45 -12.07 -4.50 -3.87
CA GLY A 45 -12.72 -3.58 -4.80
C GLY A 45 -11.91 -2.31 -5.02
N TRP A 46 -12.56 -1.33 -5.63
CA TRP A 46 -11.98 -0.03 -5.91
C TRP A 46 -12.13 0.87 -4.68
N ASN A 47 -11.03 1.46 -4.23
CA ASN A 47 -11.05 2.40 -3.11
C ASN A 47 -10.11 3.57 -3.38
N GLU A 48 -10.41 4.73 -2.79
CA GLU A 48 -9.64 5.96 -2.94
C GLU A 48 -8.28 5.83 -2.25
N VAL A 49 -7.24 6.33 -2.93
CA VAL A 49 -5.89 6.44 -2.38
C VAL A 49 -5.59 7.90 -2.09
N ASN A 50 -5.37 8.21 -0.82
CA ASN A 50 -4.91 9.51 -0.36
C ASN A 50 -3.37 9.52 -0.34
N VAL A 51 -2.77 10.25 -1.28
CA VAL A 51 -1.33 10.50 -1.36
C VAL A 51 -0.97 11.57 -0.33
N VAL A 52 -0.30 11.15 0.75
CA VAL A 52 0.05 12.04 1.88
C VAL A 52 1.41 12.71 1.71
N LYS A 53 2.22 12.25 0.75
CA LYS A 53 3.50 12.86 0.38
C LYS A 53 3.60 13.04 -1.11
N LYS A 54 3.87 14.27 -1.54
CA LYS A 54 4.11 14.58 -2.95
C LYS A 54 5.36 13.83 -3.44
N ASN A 55 5.21 13.09 -4.53
CA ASN A 55 6.27 12.31 -5.15
C ASN A 55 5.95 12.02 -6.62
N ASP A 56 6.98 11.96 -7.46
CA ASP A 56 6.84 11.76 -8.91
C ASP A 56 6.28 10.38 -9.28
N LEU A 57 6.31 9.41 -8.38
CA LEU A 57 5.58 8.15 -8.54
C LEU A 57 4.09 8.39 -8.80
N PHE A 58 3.49 9.43 -8.21
CA PHE A 58 2.09 9.80 -8.40
C PHE A 58 1.88 10.96 -9.38
N LEU A 59 2.88 11.26 -10.24
CA LEU A 59 2.76 12.25 -11.31
C LEU A 59 1.54 11.95 -12.20
N ASP A 60 0.77 12.98 -12.56
CA ASP A 60 -0.44 12.86 -13.39
C ASP A 60 -1.51 11.88 -12.87
N ILE A 61 -1.50 11.60 -11.56
CA ILE A 61 -2.55 10.87 -10.86
C ILE A 61 -3.19 11.82 -9.86
N LYS A 62 -4.48 12.10 -10.05
CA LYS A 62 -5.24 12.94 -9.11
C LYS A 62 -5.26 12.30 -7.72
N ASN A 63 -5.07 13.09 -6.66
CA ASN A 63 -5.25 12.60 -5.31
C ASN A 63 -6.69 12.08 -5.11
N LEU A 64 -6.86 11.04 -4.29
CA LEU A 64 -8.13 10.31 -4.11
C LEU A 64 -8.62 9.57 -5.37
N SER A 65 -7.73 9.34 -6.34
CA SER A 65 -8.01 8.39 -7.43
C SER A 65 -8.22 6.97 -6.88
N HIS A 66 -9.09 6.21 -7.56
CA HIS A 66 -9.38 4.84 -7.17
C HIS A 66 -8.32 3.87 -7.70
N PHE A 67 -7.95 2.92 -6.84
CA PHE A 67 -7.11 1.76 -7.16
C PHE A 67 -7.79 0.48 -6.67
N TYR A 68 -7.41 -0.67 -7.24
CA TYR A 68 -8.01 -1.96 -6.92
C TYR A 68 -7.26 -2.66 -5.76
N PHE A 69 -7.99 -2.99 -4.70
CA PHE A 69 -7.51 -3.70 -3.53
C PHE A 69 -8.10 -5.12 -3.45
N VAL A 70 -7.34 -6.04 -2.87
CA VAL A 70 -7.82 -7.37 -2.43
C VAL A 70 -6.90 -7.90 -1.33
N HIS A 71 -7.22 -7.63 -0.06
CA HIS A 71 -6.39 -8.07 1.07
C HIS A 71 -7.15 -8.12 2.40
N SER A 72 -6.75 -9.02 3.30
CA SER A 72 -7.26 -9.09 4.69
C SER A 72 -6.28 -8.56 5.73
N PHE A 73 -5.02 -8.36 5.31
CA PHE A 73 -3.91 -7.94 6.16
C PHE A 73 -3.33 -6.64 5.63
N ALA A 74 -2.88 -5.77 6.54
CA ALA A 74 -2.36 -4.45 6.22
C ALA A 74 -1.01 -4.22 6.91
N PHE A 75 -0.16 -3.42 6.26
CA PHE A 75 1.10 -2.97 6.81
C PHE A 75 0.85 -1.92 7.91
N GLU A 76 1.32 -2.19 9.12
CA GLU A 76 1.42 -1.22 10.23
C GLU A 76 2.86 -0.70 10.26
N ALA A 77 3.10 0.42 9.57
CA ALA A 77 4.41 1.05 9.53
C ALA A 77 4.74 1.69 10.88
N LYS A 78 5.97 1.52 11.34
CA LYS A 78 6.42 2.11 12.62
C LYS A 78 6.85 3.57 12.47
N ASP A 79 7.33 3.94 11.28
CA ASP A 79 7.72 5.32 10.96
C ASP A 79 6.76 5.88 9.90
N GLU A 80 6.04 6.94 10.27
CA GLU A 80 5.12 7.63 9.36
C GLU A 80 5.88 8.28 8.18
N ASN A 81 7.18 8.52 8.32
CA ASN A 81 8.02 9.01 7.23
C ASN A 81 8.20 7.98 6.10
N ASP A 82 7.96 6.69 6.35
CA ASP A 82 8.01 5.65 5.33
C ASP A 82 6.65 5.46 4.61
N VAL A 83 5.56 6.11 5.06
CA VAL A 83 4.22 6.00 4.43
C VAL A 83 4.04 7.07 3.35
N ILE A 84 3.72 6.67 2.11
CA ILE A 84 3.53 7.62 0.99
C ILE A 84 2.06 7.85 0.64
N CYS A 85 1.21 6.85 0.85
CA CYS A 85 -0.22 6.98 0.66
C CYS A 85 -1.01 6.04 1.57
N THR A 86 -2.26 6.44 1.85
CA THR A 86 -3.21 5.71 2.69
C THR A 86 -4.53 5.49 1.94
N THR A 87 -5.36 4.62 2.48
CA THR A 87 -6.76 4.44 2.07
C THR A 87 -7.59 4.23 3.34
N ASP A 88 -8.87 4.58 3.32
CA ASP A 88 -9.74 4.36 4.47
C ASP A 88 -10.51 3.05 4.33
N TYR A 89 -10.34 2.17 5.32
CA TYR A 89 -11.10 0.92 5.43
C TYR A 89 -11.22 0.52 6.90
N GLU A 90 -12.37 0.79 7.53
CA GLU A 90 -12.60 0.89 8.99
C GLU A 90 -11.81 2.02 9.65
N LYS A 91 -10.50 2.03 9.42
CA LYS A 91 -9.53 3.03 9.86
C LYS A 91 -8.56 3.32 8.72
N PRO A 92 -7.69 4.35 8.83
CA PRO A 92 -6.63 4.54 7.85
C PRO A 92 -5.74 3.30 7.74
N VAL A 93 -5.55 2.84 6.51
CA VAL A 93 -4.70 1.71 6.11
C VAL A 93 -3.55 2.24 5.27
N VAL A 94 -2.34 1.76 5.52
CA VAL A 94 -1.18 2.05 4.68
C VAL A 94 -1.40 1.44 3.29
N ALA A 95 -1.61 2.29 2.29
CA ALA A 95 -1.84 1.88 0.90
C ALA A 95 -0.54 1.84 0.10
N GLY A 96 0.49 2.56 0.54
CA GLY A 96 1.82 2.49 -0.03
C GLY A 96 2.90 3.00 0.91
N VAL A 97 4.10 2.45 0.72
CA VAL A 97 5.32 2.79 1.47
C VAL A 97 6.43 3.17 0.52
N LEU A 98 7.27 4.10 0.96
CA LEU A 98 8.44 4.55 0.22
C LEU A 98 9.60 4.81 1.20
N LYS A 99 10.75 4.19 0.93
CA LYS A 99 11.99 4.45 1.65
C LYS A 99 13.18 4.38 0.70
N LYS A 100 13.85 5.52 0.47
CA LYS A 100 14.92 5.65 -0.53
C LYS A 100 14.43 5.15 -1.89
N ASN A 101 15.00 4.05 -2.40
CA ASN A 101 14.66 3.40 -3.67
C ASN A 101 13.62 2.27 -3.53
N ILE A 102 13.10 2.03 -2.33
CA ILE A 102 12.16 0.93 -2.06
C ILE A 102 10.75 1.50 -2.06
N PHE A 103 9.98 1.18 -3.09
CA PHE A 103 8.58 1.56 -3.22
C PHE A 103 7.68 0.32 -3.24
N GLY A 104 6.55 0.38 -2.53
CA GLY A 104 5.52 -0.64 -2.62
C GLY A 104 4.11 -0.15 -2.36
N THR A 105 3.15 -0.88 -2.91
CA THR A 105 1.72 -0.58 -2.83
C THR A 105 0.95 -1.79 -2.33
N GLN A 106 -0.08 -1.55 -1.51
CA GLN A 106 -1.01 -2.58 -1.07
C GLN A 106 -2.03 -2.93 -2.16
N PHE A 107 -2.44 -1.93 -2.94
CA PHE A 107 -3.28 -2.11 -4.12
C PHE A 107 -2.48 -2.69 -5.29
N HIS A 108 -3.21 -3.19 -6.27
CA HIS A 108 -2.71 -3.81 -7.49
C HIS A 108 -2.74 -2.80 -8.66
N PRO A 109 -1.64 -2.07 -8.94
CA PRO A 109 -1.64 -1.12 -10.04
C PRO A 109 -1.90 -1.80 -11.39
N GLU A 110 -1.47 -3.04 -11.60
CA GLU A 110 -1.75 -3.82 -12.80
C GLU A 110 -3.24 -4.13 -13.02
N LYS A 111 -4.06 -3.99 -11.96
CA LYS A 111 -5.53 -4.14 -12.01
C LYS A 111 -6.28 -2.81 -11.90
N SER A 112 -5.57 -1.69 -11.85
CA SER A 112 -6.12 -0.37 -11.53
C SER A 112 -6.31 0.54 -12.76
N GLN A 113 -6.48 -0.05 -13.96
CA GLN A 113 -6.72 0.65 -15.23
C GLN A 113 -5.72 1.81 -15.46
N THR A 114 -6.19 2.95 -15.99
CA THR A 114 -5.36 4.11 -16.33
C THR A 114 -4.54 4.62 -15.16
N ASN A 115 -5.12 4.72 -13.95
CA ASN A 115 -4.37 5.15 -12.76
C ASN A 115 -3.20 4.20 -12.45
N GLY A 116 -3.46 2.90 -12.57
CA GLY A 116 -2.46 1.86 -12.40
C GLY A 116 -1.35 1.88 -13.45
N ILE A 117 -1.72 2.05 -14.72
CA ILE A 117 -0.78 2.18 -15.84
C ILE A 117 0.11 3.41 -15.66
N ASN A 118 -0.48 4.55 -15.27
CA ASN A 118 0.28 5.77 -15.00
C ASN A 118 1.27 5.56 -13.85
N LEU A 119 0.86 4.92 -12.75
CA LEU A 119 1.75 4.66 -11.61
C LEU A 119 2.92 3.75 -12.00
N LEU A 120 2.65 2.69 -12.78
CA LEU A 120 3.70 1.80 -13.29
C LEU A 120 4.64 2.52 -14.26
N SER A 121 4.10 3.37 -15.13
CA SER A 121 4.89 4.18 -16.06
C SER A 121 5.77 5.18 -15.32
N ASN A 122 5.24 5.83 -14.29
CA ASN A 122 6.00 6.73 -13.42
C ASN A 122 7.10 5.97 -12.69
N PHE A 123 6.81 4.78 -12.16
CA PHE A 123 7.81 3.93 -11.51
C PHE A 123 8.95 3.54 -12.46
N LEU A 124 8.66 3.19 -13.71
CA LEU A 124 9.68 2.85 -14.71
C LEU A 124 10.56 4.04 -15.11
N ASN A 125 9.99 5.25 -15.08
CA ASN A 125 10.70 6.50 -15.37
C ASN A 125 11.23 7.19 -14.10
N TRP A 126 11.07 6.58 -12.92
CA TRP A 126 11.36 7.23 -11.66
C TRP A 126 12.87 7.41 -11.48
N ASN A 127 13.30 8.67 -11.42
CA ASN A 127 14.68 9.00 -11.16
C ASN A 127 14.92 9.16 -9.65
N LEU A 128 15.98 8.52 -9.16
CA LEU A 128 16.40 8.55 -7.75
C LEU A 128 17.44 9.63 -7.45
N LEU A 129 17.87 10.36 -8.49
CA LEU A 129 18.91 11.39 -8.48
C LEU A 129 18.33 12.78 -8.21
#